data_AF-A0A355F9F6-F1
#
_entry.id   AF-A0A355F9F6-F1
#
_cell.length_a   1.000
_cell.length_b   1.000
_cell.length_c   1.000
_cell.angle_alpha   90.00
_cell.angle_beta   90.00
_cell.angle_gamma   90.00
#
_symmetry.space_group_name_H-M   'P 1'
#
loop_
_entity.id
_entity.type
_entity.pdbx_description
1 polymer ?
#
loop_
_entity_poly.entity_id
_entity_poly.type
_entity_poly.pdbx_seq_one_letter_code
_entity_poly.pdbx_strand_id
1 'polypeptide(L)' 'MRDPVIEEVRALRDAYAKEHGYDVKAIVAALQKEEAESGQPVITLPPKRLADEKQAIRKAG' A
#
# COMPACT_ATOMS: atom_id res chain seq x y z
N MET A 1 1.07 -12.45 23.35
CA MET A 1 1.18 -13.53 22.34
C MET A 1 1.76 -12.91 21.08
N ARG A 2 2.85 -13.46 20.53
CA ARG A 2 3.33 -13.03 19.20
C ARG A 2 2.52 -13.80 18.16
N ASP A 3 1.99 -13.08 17.18
CA ASP A 3 1.25 -13.68 16.08
C ASP A 3 2.25 -14.23 15.05
N PRO A 4 2.17 -15.52 14.67
CA PRO A 4 3.11 -16.12 13.73
C PRO A 4 3.12 -15.43 12.36
N VAL A 5 1.99 -14.89 11.89
CA VAL A 5 1.90 -14.16 10.61
C VAL A 5 2.67 -12.85 10.70
N ILE A 6 2.59 -12.15 11.84
CA ILE A 6 3.31 -10.90 12.05
C ILE A 6 4.82 -11.13 12.07
N GLU A 7 5.28 -12.22 12.69
CA GLU A 7 6.72 -12.52 12.75
C GLU A 7 7.29 -12.87 11.37
N GLU A 8 6.55 -13.60 10.54
CA GLU A 8 6.95 -13.87 9.15
C GLU A 8 7.06 -12.58 8.33
N VAL A 9 6.04 -11.72 8.38
CA VAL A 9 6.05 -10.43 7.68
C VAL A 9 7.23 -9.56 8.14
N ARG A 10 7.56 -9.57 9.43
CA ARG A 10 8.72 -8.86 9.97
C ARG A 10 10.04 -9.42 9.44
N ALA A 11 10.19 -10.74 9.41
CA ALA A 11 11.40 -11.38 8.89
C ALA A 11 11.63 -11.06 7.40
N LEU A 12 10.58 -11.10 6.59
CA LEU A 12 10.63 -10.74 5.17
C LEU A 12 11.01 -9.27 4.97
N ARG A 13 10.41 -8.37 5.74
CA ARG A 13 10.74 -6.93 5.69
C ARG A 13 12.18 -6.65 6.09
N ASP A 14 12.70 -7.33 7.10
CA ASP A 14 14.09 -7.15 7.55
C ASP A 14 15.09 -7.68 6.52
N ALA A 15 14.83 -8.84 5.92
CA ALA A 15 15.63 -9.38 4.82
C ALA A 15 15.68 -8.41 3.63
N TYR A 16 14.53 -7.90 3.19
CA TYR A 16 14.46 -6.92 2.10
C TYR A 16 15.16 -5.61 2.45
N ALA A 17 14.99 -5.10 3.67
CA ALA A 17 15.68 -3.90 4.12
C ALA A 17 17.20 -4.09 4.10
N LYS A 18 17.69 -5.27 4.53
CA LYS A 18 19.12 -5.61 4.52
C LYS A 18 19.70 -5.64 3.11
N GLU A 19 18.98 -6.16 2.12
CA GLU A 19 19.39 -6.15 0.70
C GLU A 19 19.60 -4.72 0.17
N HIS A 20 18.81 -3.76 0.67
CA HIS A 20 18.91 -2.35 0.34
C HIS A 20 19.74 -1.52 1.34
N GLY A 21 20.51 -2.17 2.23
CA GLY A 21 21.37 -1.50 3.20
C GLY A 21 20.62 -0.65 4.22
N TYR A 22 19.35 -0.98 4.50
CA TYR A 22 18.43 -0.23 5.34
C TYR A 22 18.19 1.23 4.90
N ASP A 23 18.52 1.56 3.64
CA ASP A 23 18.22 2.87 3.08
C ASP A 23 16.79 2.90 2.54
N VAL A 24 15.92 3.64 3.23
CA VAL A 24 14.52 3.84 2.85
C VAL A 24 14.39 4.40 1.44
N LYS A 25 15.30 5.28 1.00
CA LYS A 25 15.25 5.84 -0.35
C LYS A 25 15.56 4.78 -1.40
N ALA A 26 16.55 3.93 -1.15
CA ALA A 26 16.91 2.83 -2.03
C ALA A 26 15.77 1.82 -2.17
N ILE A 27 15.10 1.48 -1.06
CA ILE A 27 13.92 0.61 -1.04
C ILE A 27 12.79 1.19 -1.89
N VAL A 28 12.45 2.47 -1.69
CA VAL A 28 11.39 3.13 -2.47
C VAL A 28 11.72 3.16 -3.96
N ALA A 29 12.96 3.47 -4.32
CA ALA A 29 13.39 3.50 -5.72
C ALA A 29 13.31 2.10 -6.37
N ALA A 30 13.65 1.04 -5.63
CA ALA A 30 13.53 -0.33 -6.12
C ALA A 30 12.06 -0.70 -6.39
N LEU A 31 11.16 -0.43 -5.44
CA LEU A 31 9.73 -0.69 -5.60
C LEU A 31 9.10 0.09 -6.76
N GLN A 32 9.47 1.36 -6.94
CA GLN A 32 9.01 2.16 -8.08
C GLN A 32 9.48 1.59 -9.42
N LYS A 33 10.70 1.05 -9.46
CA LYS A 33 11.24 0.41 -10.66
C LYS A 33 10.48 -0.89 -10.97
N GLU A 34 10.24 -1.73 -9.97
CA GLU A 34 9.43 -2.95 -10.11
C GLU A 34 8.00 -2.63 -10.58
N GLU A 35 7.37 -1.57 -10.03
CA GLU A 35 6.05 -1.09 -10.46
C GLU A 35 6.05 -0.68 -11.94
N ALA A 36 7.07 0.06 -12.38
CA ALA A 36 7.20 0.48 -13.77
C ALA A 36 7.45 -0.71 -14.73
N GLU A 37 8.15 -1.75 -14.28
CA GLU A 37 8.45 -2.96 -15.05
C GLU A 37 7.26 -3.95 -15.08
N SER A 38 6.32 -3.86 -14.13
CA SER A 38 5.17 -4.76 -14.01
C SER A 38 4.22 -4.73 -15.22
N GLY A 39 4.29 -3.69 -16.05
CA GLY A 39 3.42 -3.46 -17.20
C GLY A 39 1.96 -3.18 -16.84
N GLN A 40 1.62 -3.08 -15.56
CA GLN A 40 0.27 -2.76 -15.11
C GLN A 40 0.02 -1.25 -15.20
N PRO A 41 -1.17 -0.82 -15.66
CA PRO A 41 -1.49 0.60 -15.72
C PRO A 41 -1.69 1.17 -14.32
N VAL A 42 -0.93 2.21 -13.97
CA VAL A 42 -1.18 3.02 -12.78
C VAL A 42 -2.45 3.84 -13.02
N ILE A 43 -3.49 3.63 -12.22
CA ILE A 43 -4.76 4.38 -12.31
C ILE A 43 -4.93 5.34 -11.13
N THR A 44 -5.29 6.58 -11.42
CA THR A 44 -5.64 7.56 -10.39
C THR A 44 -7.13 7.46 -10.10
N LEU A 45 -7.49 6.99 -8.90
CA LEU A 45 -8.87 6.97 -8.44
C LEU A 45 -9.26 8.32 -7.82
N PRO A 46 -10.44 8.87 -8.15
CA PRO A 46 -10.92 10.08 -7.50
C PRO A 46 -11.18 9.82 -6.02
N PRO A 47 -11.01 10.83 -5.14
CA PRO A 47 -11.31 10.68 -3.72
C PRO A 47 -12.77 10.27 -3.49
N LYS A 48 -13.02 9.48 -2.45
CA LYS A 48 -14.36 9.07 -2.05
C LYS A 48 -15.20 10.32 -1.75
N ARG A 49 -16.27 10.53 -2.51
CA ARG A 49 -17.24 11.59 -2.23
C ARG A 49 -17.88 11.30 -0.87
N LEU A 50 -17.69 12.19 0.09
CA LEU A 50 -18.49 12.18 1.31
C LEU A 50 -19.94 12.45 0.87
N ALA A 51 -20.88 11.60 1.31
CA ALA A 51 -22.28 11.86 1.03
C ALA A 51 -22.64 13.17 1.75
N ASP A 52 -23.11 14.18 1.02
CA ASP A 52 -23.84 15.26 1.66
C ASP A 52 -24.99 14.63 2.46
N GLU A 53 -25.25 15.08 3.69
CA GLU A 53 -26.34 14.59 4.54
C GLU A 53 -27.67 14.41 3.77
N LYS A 54 -27.92 15.29 2.80
CA LYS A 54 -29.11 15.26 1.92
C LYS A 54 -29.18 14.07 0.97
N GLN A 55 -28.09 13.34 0.73
CA GLN A 55 -28.04 12.15 -0.13
C GLN A 55 -28.22 10.85 0.66
N ALA A 56 -27.81 10.82 1.94
CA ALA A 56 -28.05 9.68 2.83
C ALA A 56 -29.55 9.49 3.11
N ILE A 57 -30.29 10.59 3.26
CA ILE A 57 -31.74 10.58 3.56
C ILE A 57 -32.56 10.05 2.37
N ARG A 58 -32.10 10.22 1.12
CA ARG A 58 -32.83 9.84 -0.10
C ARG A 58 -32.75 8.35 -0.46
N LYS A 59 -31.85 7.58 0.14
CA LYS A 59 -31.72 6.13 -0.08
C LYS A 59 -32.50 5.26 0.92
N ALA A 60 -33.15 5.88 1.90
CA ALA A 60 -33.87 5.21 2.98
C ALA A 60 -35.41 5.35 2.89
N GLY A 61 -35.93 5.84 1.76
CA GLY A 61 -37.37 5.99 1.50
C GLY A 61 -37.82 5.16 0.31
#